data_AF-A0A1V5C7M6-F1
#
_entry.id   AF-A0A1V5C7M6-F1
#
_cell.length_a   1.000
_cell.length_b   1.000
_cell.length_c   1.000
_cell.angle_alpha   90.00
_cell.angle_beta   90.00
_cell.angle_gamma   90.00
#
_symmetry.space_group_name_H-M   'P 1'
#
loop_
_entity.id
_entity.type
_entity.pdbx_description
1 polymer ?
#
loop_
_entity_poly.entity_id
_entity_poly.type
_entity_poly.pdbx_seq_one_letter_code
_entity_poly.pdbx_strand_id
1 'polypeptide(L)'
;MNTESRLVSMTLDQVRVAAPSVFADHPWEGVSERYAFIPTGSVVESLIAEGWNITTARQQRVLLQDRKEFTRHMLRFRRDDALTLAVGDVFPEIVLSISHDRGSAYRMDAGLFRLFAKAAMSLKFDDSLTRGTLPGPLRKAVR
;
A
#
# COMPACT_ATOMS: atom_id res chain seq x y z
N MET A 1 -10.68 10.78 -29.44
CA MET A 1 -9.32 11.05 -28.93
C MET A 1 -9.19 10.35 -27.58
N ASN A 2 -8.41 9.27 -27.49
CA ASN A 2 -8.09 8.67 -26.20
C ASN A 2 -7.25 9.67 -25.41
N THR A 3 -7.77 10.14 -24.28
CA THR A 3 -6.99 11.04 -23.43
C THR A 3 -6.18 10.21 -22.46
N GLU A 4 -4.86 10.26 -22.61
CA GLU A 4 -3.92 9.62 -21.69
C GLU A 4 -3.88 10.38 -20.35
N SER A 5 -3.67 9.62 -19.26
CA SER A 5 -3.45 10.13 -17.91
C SER A 5 -2.07 9.70 -17.45
N ARG A 6 -1.25 10.66 -17.01
CA ARG A 6 0.09 10.40 -16.47
C ARG A 6 0.04 10.51 -14.95
N LEU A 7 0.34 9.41 -14.26
CA LEU A 7 0.56 9.41 -12.83
C LEU A 7 1.96 9.90 -12.51
N VAL A 8 2.07 10.62 -11.40
CA VAL A 8 3.33 11.11 -10.85
C VAL A 8 3.72 10.19 -9.69
N SER A 9 4.96 9.71 -9.72
CA SER A 9 5.54 8.97 -8.59
C SER A 9 5.66 9.89 -7.37
N MET A 10 5.28 9.39 -6.20
CA MET A 10 5.36 10.11 -4.94
C MET A 10 6.75 9.94 -4.31
N THR A 11 7.31 11.04 -3.81
CA THR A 11 8.50 10.98 -2.95
C THR A 11 8.15 10.46 -1.57
N LEU A 12 9.13 9.93 -0.82
CA LEU A 12 8.90 9.50 0.56
C LEU A 12 8.40 10.64 1.46
N ASP A 13 8.81 11.88 1.21
CA ASP A 13 8.31 13.06 1.94
C ASP A 13 6.82 13.32 1.64
N GLN A 14 6.40 13.17 0.38
CA GLN A 14 4.99 13.27 0.01
C GLN A 14 4.17 12.14 0.66
N VAL A 15 4.72 10.92 0.73
CA VAL A 15 4.08 9.81 1.44
C VAL A 15 4.01 10.09 2.93
N ARG A 16 5.04 10.68 3.55
CA ARG A 16 5.05 11.03 4.98
C ARG A 16 3.95 12.02 5.33
N VAL A 17 3.68 12.98 4.45
CA VAL A 17 2.57 13.92 4.62
C VAL A 17 1.22 13.23 4.43
N ALA A 18 1.07 12.38 3.41
CA ALA A 18 -0.22 11.76 3.05
C ALA A 18 -0.62 10.56 3.92
N ALA A 19 0.38 9.79 4.38
CA ALA A 19 0.23 8.55 5.13
C ALA A 19 1.39 8.35 6.12
N PRO A 20 1.49 9.16 7.18
CA PRO A 20 2.56 9.07 8.17
C PRO A 20 2.70 7.68 8.81
N SER A 21 1.61 6.92 8.95
CA SER A 21 1.62 5.57 9.52
C SER A 21 2.50 4.56 8.78
N VAL A 22 2.85 4.83 7.52
CA VAL A 22 3.81 4.00 6.77
C VAL A 22 5.17 3.96 7.48
N PHE A 23 5.52 5.03 8.18
CA PHE A 23 6.83 5.23 8.80
C PHE A 23 6.84 4.99 10.31
N ALA A 24 5.77 4.39 10.85
CA ALA A 24 5.81 3.91 12.23
C ALA A 24 6.92 2.88 12.37
N ASP A 25 7.68 2.97 13.45
CA ASP A 25 8.77 2.06 13.83
C ASP A 25 8.33 1.04 14.89
N HIS A 26 7.17 1.27 15.52
CA HIS A 26 6.56 0.38 16.50
C HIS A 26 5.02 0.29 16.30
N PRO A 27 4.34 -0.70 16.91
CA PRO A 27 2.88 -0.73 16.93
C PRO A 27 2.30 0.27 17.95
N TRP A 28 0.99 0.52 17.88
CA TRP A 28 0.28 1.33 18.88
C TRP A 28 0.38 0.73 20.28
N GLU A 29 0.38 1.59 21.30
CA GLU A 29 0.38 1.14 22.70
C GLU A 29 -0.87 0.30 23.02
N GLY A 30 -0.68 -0.83 23.70
CA GLY A 30 -1.77 -1.73 24.06
C GLY A 30 -2.20 -2.71 22.96
N VAL A 31 -1.37 -2.90 21.92
CA VAL A 31 -1.42 -4.17 21.17
C VAL A 31 -1.01 -5.33 22.09
N SER A 32 -1.51 -6.54 21.80
CA SER A 32 -1.14 -7.72 22.59
C SER A 32 0.27 -8.18 22.24
N GLU A 33 0.90 -8.95 23.14
CA GLU A 33 2.20 -9.59 22.89
C GLU A 33 2.22 -10.51 21.66
N ARG A 34 1.05 -10.99 21.23
CA ARG A 34 0.87 -11.81 20.02
C ARG A 34 0.80 -11.00 18.73
N TYR A 35 0.78 -9.67 18.81
CA TYR A 35 0.71 -8.81 17.63
C TYR A 35 2.07 -8.75 16.92
N ALA A 36 2.13 -9.30 15.72
CA ALA A 36 3.31 -9.21 14.87
C ALA A 36 3.32 -7.87 14.12
N PHE A 37 4.20 -6.96 14.53
CA PHE A 37 4.41 -5.70 13.84
C PHE A 37 5.17 -5.93 12.52
N ILE A 38 4.65 -5.34 11.44
CA ILE A 38 5.30 -5.33 10.13
C ILE A 38 5.76 -3.90 9.86
N PRO A 39 7.07 -3.61 9.81
CA PRO A 39 7.57 -2.27 9.52
C PRO A 39 7.32 -1.95 8.05
N THR A 40 6.22 -1.23 7.78
CA THR A 40 5.77 -0.94 6.40
C THR A 40 6.84 -0.15 5.63
N GLY A 41 7.59 0.73 6.29
CA GLY A 41 8.72 1.45 5.68
C GLY A 41 9.72 0.54 4.98
N SER A 42 10.14 -0.57 5.61
CA SER A 42 11.08 -1.52 5.00
C SER A 42 10.49 -2.27 3.80
N VAL A 43 9.17 -2.53 3.81
CA VAL A 43 8.46 -3.12 2.66
C VAL A 43 8.45 -2.12 1.50
N VAL A 44 8.21 -0.84 1.78
CA VAL A 44 8.24 0.24 0.78
C VAL A 44 9.62 0.38 0.17
N GLU A 45 10.66 0.42 0.99
CA GLU A 45 12.06 0.50 0.53
C GLU A 45 12.43 -0.67 -0.38
N SER A 46 12.02 -1.89 0.00
CA SER A 46 12.25 -3.09 -0.82
C SER A 46 11.57 -3.00 -2.18
N LEU A 47 10.30 -2.57 -2.23
CA LEU A 47 9.57 -2.39 -3.49
C LEU A 47 10.21 -1.33 -4.38
N ILE A 48 10.65 -0.21 -3.80
CA ILE A 48 11.37 0.84 -4.55
C ILE A 48 12.67 0.29 -5.14
N ALA A 49 13.43 -0.48 -4.36
CA ALA A 49 14.68 -1.11 -4.83
C ALA A 49 14.43 -2.11 -5.98
N GLU A 50 13.25 -2.74 -6.02
CA GLU A 50 12.82 -3.62 -7.11
C GLU A 50 12.20 -2.87 -8.32
N GLY A 51 12.27 -1.54 -8.33
CA GLY A 51 11.80 -0.70 -9.45
C GLY A 51 10.31 -0.37 -9.42
N TRP A 52 9.66 -0.46 -8.25
CA TRP A 52 8.28 -0.04 -8.08
C TRP A 52 8.17 1.42 -7.59
N ASN A 53 7.35 2.20 -8.27
CA ASN A 53 7.03 3.58 -7.93
C ASN A 53 5.75 3.68 -7.11
N ILE A 54 5.75 4.50 -6.06
CA ILE A 54 4.54 4.80 -5.29
C ILE A 54 3.68 5.77 -6.10
N THR A 55 2.50 5.35 -6.55
CA THR A 55 1.60 6.23 -7.32
C THR A 55 0.47 6.82 -6.49
N THR A 56 0.24 6.28 -5.30
CA THR A 56 -0.79 6.77 -4.37
C THR A 56 -0.43 6.37 -2.95
N ALA A 57 -0.56 7.32 -2.02
CA ALA A 57 -0.58 7.07 -0.60
C ALA A 57 -1.85 7.68 0.02
N ARG A 58 -2.53 6.92 0.87
CA ARG A 58 -3.72 7.39 1.58
C ARG A 58 -3.71 6.84 2.99
N GLN A 59 -4.20 7.63 3.93
CA GLN A 59 -4.41 7.21 5.30
C GLN A 59 -5.83 7.52 5.75
N GLN A 60 -6.38 6.63 6.57
CA GLN A 60 -7.67 6.84 7.19
C GLN A 60 -7.61 8.05 8.12
N ARG A 61 -8.62 8.92 8.04
CA ARG A 61 -8.75 10.04 8.97
C ARG A 61 -9.11 9.52 10.36
N VAL A 62 -8.39 9.99 11.36
CA VAL A 62 -8.66 9.69 12.77
C VAL A 62 -9.13 10.95 13.51
N LEU A 63 -9.94 10.75 14.55
CA LEU A 63 -10.38 11.82 15.46
C LEU A 63 -9.34 12.09 16.55
N LEU A 64 -8.77 11.03 17.12
CA LEU A 64 -7.75 11.10 18.17
C LEU A 64 -6.37 11.26 17.54
N GLN A 65 -5.65 12.32 17.88
CA GLN A 65 -4.34 12.64 17.29
C GLN A 65 -3.30 11.57 17.58
N ASP A 66 -3.32 10.97 18.77
CA ASP A 66 -2.33 9.96 19.18
C ASP A 66 -2.40 8.70 18.30
N ARG A 67 -3.56 8.42 17.67
CA ARG A 67 -3.72 7.29 16.74
C ARG A 67 -3.33 7.61 15.30
N LYS A 68 -2.96 8.86 15.01
CA LYS A 68 -2.67 9.30 13.65
C LYS A 68 -1.48 8.56 13.05
N GLU A 69 -0.53 8.12 13.85
CA GLU A 69 0.66 7.42 13.37
C GLU A 69 0.45 5.90 13.26
N PHE A 70 -0.68 5.35 13.69
CA PHE A 70 -0.88 3.88 13.70
C PHE A 70 -2.11 3.41 12.92
N THR A 71 -2.85 4.34 12.33
CA THR A 71 -4.10 4.02 11.66
C THR A 71 -3.89 3.34 10.31
N ARG A 72 -4.99 2.92 9.71
CA ARG A 72 -4.98 2.24 8.42
C ARG A 72 -4.45 3.17 7.34
N HIS A 73 -3.47 2.69 6.59
CA HIS A 73 -2.98 3.34 5.39
C HIS A 73 -2.97 2.39 4.21
N MET A 74 -2.92 2.95 3.01
CA MET A 74 -2.92 2.25 1.74
C MET A 74 -1.92 2.89 0.79
N LEU A 75 -1.09 2.07 0.17
CA LEU A 75 -0.13 2.44 -0.86
C LEU A 75 -0.43 1.67 -2.15
N ARG A 76 -0.26 2.33 -3.29
CA ARG A 76 -0.31 1.69 -4.62
C ARG A 76 1.02 1.86 -5.31
N PHE A 77 1.46 0.80 -5.98
CA PHE A 77 2.75 0.76 -6.64
C PHE A 77 2.64 0.34 -8.10
N ARG A 78 3.39 1.00 -8.98
CA ARG A 78 3.47 0.68 -10.42
C ARG A 78 4.89 0.82 -10.94
N ARG A 79 5.21 0.13 -12.04
CA ARG A 79 6.46 0.33 -12.76
C ARG A 79 6.34 1.49 -13.76
N ASP A 80 7.49 1.94 -14.28
CA ASP A 80 7.58 3.11 -15.17
C ASP A 80 6.71 2.99 -16.44
N ASP A 81 6.60 1.77 -16.97
CA ASP A 81 5.78 1.41 -18.13
C ASP A 81 4.26 1.54 -17.87
N ALA A 82 3.85 1.59 -16.60
CA ALA A 82 2.47 1.71 -16.15
C ALA A 82 2.13 3.07 -15.51
N LEU A 83 2.98 4.10 -15.73
CA LEU A 83 2.73 5.47 -15.26
C LEU A 83 1.91 6.32 -16.23
N THR A 84 1.92 6.00 -17.53
CA THR A 84 1.07 6.66 -18.54
C THR A 84 0.03 5.66 -19.00
N LEU A 85 -1.25 6.00 -18.80
CA LEU A 85 -2.36 5.08 -19.07
C LEU A 85 -3.51 5.76 -19.79
N ALA A 86 -4.08 5.07 -20.75
CA ALA A 86 -5.37 5.34 -21.36
C ALA A 86 -6.48 4.51 -20.71
N VAL A 87 -7.72 5.01 -20.77
CA VAL A 87 -8.90 4.23 -20.37
C VAL A 87 -8.98 2.97 -21.22
N GLY A 88 -9.13 1.82 -20.57
CA GLY A 88 -9.11 0.50 -21.19
C GLY A 88 -7.81 -0.26 -20.93
N ASP A 89 -6.72 0.41 -20.58
CA ASP A 89 -5.41 -0.24 -20.39
C ASP A 89 -5.41 -1.21 -19.22
N VAL A 90 -4.64 -2.30 -19.38
CA VAL A 90 -4.38 -3.29 -18.34
C VAL A 90 -2.91 -3.20 -17.95
N PHE A 91 -2.63 -3.11 -16.64
CA PHE A 91 -1.28 -2.89 -16.14
C PHE A 91 -1.04 -3.61 -14.81
N PRO A 92 0.21 -3.99 -14.49
CA PRO A 92 0.56 -4.56 -13.20
C PRO A 92 0.51 -3.49 -12.10
N GLU A 93 -0.07 -3.84 -10.96
CA GLU A 93 -0.08 -2.98 -9.76
C GLU A 93 0.01 -3.81 -8.48
N ILE A 94 0.65 -3.25 -7.47
CA ILE A 94 0.60 -3.74 -6.09
C ILE A 94 -0.20 -2.76 -5.24
N VAL A 95 -1.12 -3.27 -4.43
CA VAL A 95 -1.86 -2.50 -3.43
C VAL A 95 -1.54 -3.06 -2.05
N LEU A 96 -0.93 -2.23 -1.21
CA LEU A 96 -0.61 -2.54 0.18
C LEU A 96 -1.59 -1.81 1.09
N SER A 97 -2.15 -2.50 2.08
CA SER A 97 -2.99 -1.91 3.13
C SER A 97 -2.72 -2.57 4.48
N ILE A 98 -2.52 -1.76 5.52
CA ILE A 98 -2.25 -2.23 6.89
C ILE A 98 -2.65 -1.15 7.89
N SER A 99 -2.91 -1.54 9.15
CA SER A 99 -2.82 -0.63 10.30
C SER A 99 -1.90 -1.19 11.39
N HIS A 100 -1.37 -0.30 12.21
CA HIS A 100 -0.48 -0.62 13.33
C HIS A 100 -1.19 -0.57 14.69
N ASP A 101 -2.52 -0.42 14.70
CA ASP A 101 -3.40 -0.32 15.87
C ASP A 101 -4.36 -1.51 16.06
N ARG A 102 -4.20 -2.58 15.26
CA ARG A 102 -5.11 -3.76 15.15
C ARG A 102 -6.44 -3.48 14.44
N GLY A 103 -6.67 -2.29 13.90
CA GLY A 103 -7.87 -1.96 13.13
C GLY A 103 -7.95 -2.66 11.77
N SER A 104 -6.84 -3.12 11.21
CA SER A 104 -6.81 -3.87 9.94
C SER A 104 -5.56 -4.75 9.85
N ALA A 105 -5.73 -5.96 9.33
CA ALA A 105 -4.62 -6.85 9.02
C ALA A 105 -3.80 -6.36 7.83
N TYR A 106 -2.54 -6.79 7.76
CA TYR A 106 -1.71 -6.65 6.56
C TYR A 106 -2.38 -7.32 5.35
N ARG A 107 -2.51 -6.59 4.25
CA ARG A 107 -2.95 -7.09 2.96
C ARG A 107 -2.07 -6.50 1.87
N MET A 108 -1.58 -7.37 0.99
CA MET A 108 -0.86 -6.99 -0.21
C MET A 108 -1.48 -7.74 -1.38
N ASP A 109 -2.12 -7.01 -2.28
CA ASP A 109 -2.75 -7.54 -3.47
C ASP A 109 -1.88 -7.16 -4.68
N ALA A 110 -1.42 -8.16 -5.44
CA ALA A 110 -0.62 -7.94 -6.64
C ALA A 110 -1.31 -8.59 -7.84
N GLY A 111 -1.45 -7.86 -8.94
CA GLY A 111 -2.16 -8.38 -10.10
C GLY A 111 -2.21 -7.41 -11.27
N LEU A 112 -2.99 -7.78 -12.28
CA LEU A 112 -3.29 -6.94 -13.42
C LEU A 112 -4.55 -6.13 -13.15
N PHE A 113 -4.51 -4.82 -13.35
CA PHE A 113 -5.64 -3.93 -13.13
C PHE A 113 -6.02 -3.22 -14.42
N ARG A 114 -7.30 -2.91 -14.61
CA ARG A 114 -7.80 -2.17 -15.77
C ARG A 114 -8.11 -0.71 -15.41
N LEU A 115 -7.72 0.25 -16.24
CA LEU A 115 -8.17 1.64 -16.05
C LEU A 115 -9.58 1.82 -16.65
N PHE A 116 -10.60 2.01 -15.82
CA PHE A 116 -11.97 2.26 -16.31
C PHE A 116 -12.31 3.76 -16.46
N ALA A 117 -11.74 4.64 -15.64
CA ALA A 117 -12.01 6.08 -15.68
C ALA A 117 -10.83 6.91 -15.14
N LYS A 118 -10.75 8.19 -15.53
CA LYS A 118 -9.66 9.12 -15.12
C LYS A 118 -9.69 9.48 -13.64
N ALA A 119 -10.87 9.48 -13.02
CA ALA A 119 -11.07 9.79 -11.62
C ALA A 119 -11.76 8.60 -10.95
N ALA A 120 -11.12 8.05 -9.93
CA ALA A 120 -11.48 6.81 -9.24
C ALA A 120 -11.19 5.52 -10.05
N MET A 121 -10.11 4.87 -9.64
CA MET A 121 -9.83 3.49 -9.99
C MET A 121 -10.26 2.60 -8.83
N SER A 122 -11.43 1.97 -8.97
CA SER A 122 -11.79 0.77 -8.21
C SER A 122 -11.93 -0.40 -9.19
N LEU A 123 -11.09 -1.42 -9.04
CA LEU A 123 -11.38 -2.76 -9.54
C LEU A 123 -11.45 -3.72 -8.36
N LYS A 124 -12.53 -4.50 -8.31
CA LYS A 124 -12.51 -5.85 -7.75
C LYS A 124 -11.80 -6.76 -8.76
N PHE A 125 -10.89 -7.60 -8.28
CA PHE A 125 -10.50 -8.82 -8.99
C PHE A 125 -11.06 -10.03 -8.25
N ASP A 126 -11.40 -11.05 -9.04
CA ASP A 126 -12.00 -12.31 -8.63
C ASP A 126 -11.14 -13.05 -7.59
N ASP A 127 -11.81 -13.63 -6.59
CA ASP A 127 -11.24 -14.24 -5.39
C ASP A 127 -10.69 -15.63 -5.73
N SER A 128 -9.46 -15.72 -6.26
CA SER A 128 -8.81 -17.02 -6.37
C SER A 128 -7.28 -17.03 -6.38
N LEU A 129 -6.56 -15.93 -6.12
CA LEU A 129 -5.10 -16.00 -5.94
C LEU A 129 -4.55 -15.11 -4.81
N THR A 130 -4.18 -15.81 -3.74
CA THR A 130 -3.17 -15.52 -2.71
C THR A 130 -3.51 -14.52 -1.59
N ARG A 131 -3.93 -15.08 -0.44
CA ARG A 131 -3.36 -14.67 0.86
C ARG A 131 -1.84 -14.80 0.73
N GLY A 132 -1.15 -13.71 0.40
CA GLY A 132 0.30 -13.67 0.31
C GLY A 132 0.92 -14.14 1.63
N THR A 133 1.83 -15.11 1.56
CA THR A 133 2.59 -15.53 2.74
C THR A 133 3.72 -14.53 2.97
N LEU A 134 4.00 -14.22 4.24
CA LEU A 134 5.08 -13.35 4.66
C LEU A 134 6.42 -13.72 3.96
N PRO A 135 7.25 -12.73 3.57
CA PRO A 135 8.62 -12.96 3.11
C PRO A 135 9.39 -13.85 4.10
N GLY A 136 10.31 -14.68 3.59
CA GLY A 136 11.08 -15.66 4.37
C GLY A 136 11.58 -15.22 5.77
N PRO A 137 12.16 -14.01 5.94
CA PRO A 137 12.60 -13.55 7.26
C PRO A 137 11.46 -13.24 8.25
N LEU A 138 10.24 -12.93 7.77
CA LEU A 138 9.07 -12.57 8.58
C LEU A 138 8.18 -13.77 8.96
N ARG A 139 8.41 -14.95 8.38
CA ARG A 139 7.65 -16.18 8.71
C ARG A 139 7.93 -16.71 10.12
N LYS A 140 9.09 -16.37 10.71
CA LYS A 140 9.48 -16.84 12.05
C LYS A 140 8.82 -16.06 13.20
N ALA A 141 8.14 -14.94 12.90
CA ALA A 141 7.52 -14.06 13.89
C ALA A 141 6.02 -14.36 14.13
N VAL A 142 5.46 -15.44 13.54
CA VAL A 142 4.03 -15.77 13.62
C VAL A 142 3.81 -17.23 14.04
N ARG A 143 4.50 -17.68 15.09
CA ARG A 143 4.14 -18.93 15.77
C ARG A 143 3.69 -18.66 17.19
#